data_AF-A0A4R1SD42-F1
#
_entry.id   AF-A0A4R1SD42-F1
#
_cell.length_a   1.000
_cell.length_b   1.000
_cell.length_c   1.000
_cell.angle_alpha   90.00
_cell.angle_beta   90.00
_cell.angle_gamma   90.00
#
_symmetry.space_group_name_H-M   'P 1'
#
loop_
_entity.id
_entity.type
_entity.pdbx_description
1 polymer ?
#
loop_
_entity_poly.entity_id
_entity_poly.type
_entity_poly.pdbx_seq_one_letter_code
_entity_poly.pdbx_strand_id
1 'polypeptide(L)'
;MSEELVQPTPSLKKRERDPQTIAAQLGRTAEMLAGLSAHAEAMARRGIDAAFVTRLSSTYQQSLDAHTGQLAYKARMMEQTKELHDHLAELYDLYSEARKQVKIELPQETWREFGIVDQR
;
A
#
# COMPACT_ATOMS: atom_id res chain seq x y z
N MET A 1 34.58 -46.63 -22.86
CA MET A 1 33.39 -45.80 -22.60
C MET A 1 33.60 -45.17 -21.25
N SER A 2 34.07 -43.91 -21.24
CA SER A 2 34.42 -43.19 -20.02
C SER A 2 33.25 -42.30 -19.64
N GLU A 3 32.68 -42.54 -18.47
CA GLU A 3 31.52 -41.85 -17.93
C GLU A 3 31.97 -40.51 -17.31
N GLU A 4 31.49 -39.43 -17.89
CA GLU A 4 31.84 -38.06 -17.53
C GLU A 4 31.08 -37.66 -16.25
N LEU A 5 31.79 -37.58 -15.12
CA LEU A 5 31.25 -37.05 -13.86
C LEU A 5 31.01 -35.54 -13.98
N VAL A 6 29.79 -35.15 -14.32
CA VAL A 6 29.31 -33.78 -14.22
C VAL A 6 29.16 -33.43 -12.73
N GLN A 7 30.10 -32.63 -12.22
CA GLN A 7 29.99 -32.01 -10.89
C GLN A 7 28.83 -31.00 -10.90
N PRO A 8 27.95 -30.99 -9.88
CA PRO A 8 26.87 -30.02 -9.81
C PRO A 8 27.43 -28.61 -9.54
N THR A 9 27.12 -27.68 -10.44
CA THR A 9 27.41 -26.25 -10.32
C THR A 9 26.84 -25.71 -9.01
N PRO A 10 27.58 -24.92 -8.21
CA PRO A 10 27.03 -24.33 -7.00
C PRO A 10 25.98 -23.28 -7.38
N SER A 11 24.71 -23.61 -7.13
CA SER A 11 23.59 -22.67 -7.20
C SER A 11 23.87 -21.50 -6.26
N LEU A 12 24.06 -20.31 -6.83
CA LEU A 12 24.15 -19.06 -6.09
C LEU A 12 22.81 -18.83 -5.38
N LYS A 13 22.73 -19.23 -4.10
CA LYS A 13 21.63 -18.86 -3.22
C LYS A 13 21.45 -17.35 -3.32
N LYS A 14 20.34 -16.89 -3.90
CA LYS A 14 19.88 -15.51 -3.75
C LYS A 14 19.89 -15.26 -2.25
N ARG A 15 20.74 -14.32 -1.80
CA ARG A 15 20.69 -13.88 -0.40
C ARG A 15 19.26 -13.36 -0.19
N GLU A 16 18.45 -14.11 0.56
CA GLU A 16 17.17 -13.63 1.09
C GLU A 16 17.51 -12.41 1.93
N ARG A 17 17.43 -11.25 1.29
CA ARG A 17 17.59 -9.96 1.95
C ARG A 17 16.24 -9.75 2.62
N ASP A 18 16.23 -9.70 3.96
CA ASP A 18 15.02 -9.33 4.71
C ASP A 18 14.32 -8.17 4.00
N PRO A 19 13.00 -8.24 3.77
CA PRO A 19 12.30 -7.20 3.05
C PRO A 19 12.42 -5.91 3.86
N GLN A 20 13.33 -5.03 3.44
CA GLN A 20 13.49 -3.72 4.04
C GLN A 20 12.20 -2.95 3.83
N THR A 21 11.75 -2.26 4.88
CA THR A 21 10.64 -1.32 4.73
C THR A 21 11.03 -0.26 3.72
N ILE A 22 10.04 0.24 2.96
CA ILE A 22 10.26 1.26 1.92
C ILE A 22 10.98 2.49 2.52
N ALA A 23 10.59 2.91 3.72
CA ALA A 23 11.24 3.99 4.46
C ALA A 23 12.72 3.70 4.76
N ALA A 24 13.08 2.48 5.19
CA ALA A 24 14.47 2.12 5.45
C ALA A 24 15.30 2.10 4.16
N GLN A 25 14.73 1.65 3.05
CA GLN A 25 15.40 1.67 1.75
C GLN A 25 15.64 3.11 1.24
N LEU A 26 14.64 3.98 1.38
CA LEU A 26 14.77 5.41 1.04
C LEU A 26 15.84 6.08 1.92
N GLY A 27 15.83 5.86 3.23
CA GLY A 27 16.83 6.40 4.16
C GLY A 27 18.26 6.01 3.79
N ARG A 28 18.51 4.73 3.53
CA ARG A 28 19.84 4.25 3.09
C ARG A 28 20.26 4.81 1.74
N THR A 29 19.30 5.03 0.84
CA THR A 29 19.59 5.62 -0.48
C THR A 29 19.98 7.09 -0.34
N ALA A 30 19.35 7.82 0.58
CA ALA A 30 19.72 9.19 0.92
C ALA A 30 21.15 9.26 1.50
N GLU A 31 21.48 8.37 2.43
CA GLU A 31 22.84 8.25 2.98
C GLU A 31 23.88 7.92 1.90
N MET A 32 23.54 7.01 0.98
CA MET A 32 24.40 6.67 -0.17
C MET A 32 24.64 7.88 -1.08
N LEU A 33 23.59 8.63 -1.43
CA LEU A 33 23.72 9.85 -2.25
C LEU A 33 24.61 10.90 -1.56
N ALA A 34 24.46 11.08 -0.25
CA ALA A 34 25.31 11.98 0.52
C ALA A 34 26.79 11.53 0.49
N GLY A 35 27.05 10.24 0.68
CA GLY A 35 28.40 9.68 0.58
C GLY A 35 29.01 9.80 -0.81
N LEU A 36 28.23 9.55 -1.86
CA LEU A 36 28.66 9.71 -3.26
C LEU A 36 29.02 11.17 -3.58
N SER A 37 28.26 12.13 -3.04
CA SER A 37 28.56 13.55 -3.19
C SER A 37 29.83 13.95 -2.44
N ALA A 38 30.00 13.50 -1.20
CA ALA A 38 31.16 13.79 -0.37
C ALA A 38 32.48 13.21 -0.92
N HIS A 39 32.40 12.12 -1.70
CA HIS A 39 33.55 11.44 -2.28
C HIS A 39 33.55 11.41 -3.81
N ALA A 40 32.94 12.42 -4.44
CA ALA A 40 32.67 12.46 -5.89
C ALA A 40 33.91 12.19 -6.75
N GLU A 41 35.08 12.78 -6.43
CA GLU A 41 36.31 12.56 -7.20
C GLU A 41 36.81 11.11 -7.15
N ALA A 42 36.75 10.48 -5.97
CA ALA A 42 37.18 9.09 -5.80
C ALA A 42 36.22 8.12 -6.50
N MET A 43 34.91 8.44 -6.49
CA MET A 43 33.87 7.64 -7.11
C MET A 43 33.87 7.80 -8.64
N ALA A 44 34.19 9.00 -9.16
CA ALA A 44 34.36 9.24 -10.59
C ALA A 44 35.50 8.39 -11.18
N ARG A 45 36.62 8.22 -10.45
CA ARG A 45 37.71 7.30 -10.85
C ARG A 45 37.28 5.83 -10.96
N ARG A 46 36.16 5.46 -10.34
CA ARG A 46 35.56 4.11 -10.38
C ARG A 46 34.39 4.01 -11.35
N GLY A 47 34.14 5.03 -12.17
CA GLY A 47 33.05 5.05 -13.15
C GLY A 47 31.69 5.42 -12.59
N ILE A 48 31.61 5.90 -11.34
CA ILE A 48 30.41 6.53 -10.81
C ILE A 48 30.51 8.02 -11.13
N ASP A 49 30.02 8.37 -12.31
CA ASP A 49 30.06 9.72 -12.84
C ASP A 49 28.85 10.57 -12.40
N ALA A 50 28.89 11.85 -12.76
CA ALA A 50 27.81 12.78 -12.45
C ALA A 50 26.46 12.33 -13.05
N ALA A 51 26.47 11.69 -14.22
CA ALA A 51 25.26 11.19 -14.87
C ALA A 51 24.62 10.05 -14.06
N PHE A 52 25.42 9.13 -13.51
CA PHE A 52 24.95 8.08 -12.62
C PHE A 52 24.32 8.67 -11.34
N VAL A 53 25.02 9.58 -10.68
CA VAL A 53 24.53 10.22 -9.44
C VAL A 53 23.23 10.99 -9.71
N THR A 54 23.14 11.66 -10.86
CA THR A 54 21.92 12.38 -11.28
C THR A 54 20.76 11.42 -11.49
N ARG A 55 20.97 10.29 -12.17
CA ARG A 55 19.93 9.27 -12.34
C ARG A 55 19.49 8.68 -11.00
N LEU A 56 20.43 8.34 -10.13
CA LEU A 56 20.14 7.81 -8.80
C LEU A 56 19.33 8.79 -7.96
N SER A 57 19.72 10.07 -7.94
CA SER A 57 19.02 11.13 -7.23
C SER A 57 17.59 11.33 -7.75
N SER A 58 17.43 11.37 -9.08
CA SER A 58 16.11 11.48 -9.72
C SER A 58 15.20 10.30 -9.37
N THR A 59 15.69 9.07 -9.48
CA THR A 59 14.93 7.87 -9.11
C THR A 59 14.60 7.82 -7.62
N TYR A 60 15.52 8.25 -6.77
CA TYR A 60 15.28 8.40 -5.34
C TYR A 60 14.13 9.38 -5.06
N GLN A 61 14.14 10.55 -5.69
CA GLN A 61 13.10 11.56 -5.50
C GLN A 61 11.73 11.04 -5.98
N GLN A 62 11.66 10.44 -7.17
CA GLN A 62 10.43 9.83 -7.68
C GLN A 62 9.87 8.76 -6.73
N SER A 63 10.75 7.96 -6.13
CA SER A 63 10.36 6.91 -5.18
C SER A 63 9.83 7.51 -3.87
N LEU A 64 10.46 8.58 -3.38
CA LEU A 64 10.02 9.30 -2.20
C LEU A 64 8.65 9.95 -2.41
N ASP A 65 8.44 10.60 -3.55
CA ASP A 65 7.18 11.23 -3.92
C ASP A 65 6.06 10.19 -4.05
N ALA A 66 6.33 9.07 -4.71
CA ALA A 66 5.39 7.97 -4.84
C ALA A 66 5.01 7.36 -3.48
N HIS A 67 5.98 7.16 -2.58
CA HIS A 67 5.71 6.63 -1.24
C HIS A 67 4.88 7.61 -0.41
N THR A 68 5.22 8.90 -0.45
CA THR A 68 4.45 9.95 0.23
C THR A 68 3.01 10.00 -0.30
N GLY A 69 2.84 9.93 -1.62
CA GLY A 69 1.53 9.86 -2.26
C GLY A 69 0.72 8.65 -1.81
N GLN A 70 1.35 7.48 -1.69
CA GLN A 70 0.70 6.27 -1.19
C GLN A 70 0.18 6.44 0.25
N LEU A 71 0.99 7.05 1.13
CA LEU A 71 0.60 7.30 2.53
C LEU A 71 -0.59 8.27 2.60
N ALA A 72 -0.55 9.35 1.82
CA ALA A 72 -1.65 10.31 1.74
C ALA A 72 -2.94 9.68 1.21
N TYR A 73 -2.85 8.84 0.17
CA TYR A 73 -4.01 8.12 -0.37
C TYR A 73 -4.59 7.17 0.67
N LYS A 74 -3.75 6.42 1.38
CA LYS A 74 -4.20 5.53 2.46
C LYS A 74 -4.93 6.30 3.56
N ALA A 75 -4.40 7.45 3.97
CA ALA A 75 -5.06 8.30 4.97
C ALA A 75 -6.46 8.74 4.52
N ARG A 76 -6.59 9.24 3.27
CA ARG A 76 -7.88 9.64 2.69
C ARG A 76 -8.86 8.47 2.58
N MET A 77 -8.39 7.29 2.17
CA MET A 77 -9.21 6.09 2.09
C MET A 77 -9.74 5.69 3.48
N MET A 78 -8.91 5.78 4.52
CA MET A 78 -9.32 5.50 5.90
C MET A 78 -10.37 6.50 6.40
N GLU A 79 -10.21 7.79 6.07
CA GLU A 79 -11.19 8.83 6.38
C GLU A 79 -12.54 8.56 5.73
N GLN A 80 -12.57 8.28 4.42
CA GLN A 80 -13.79 7.93 3.69
C GLN A 80 -14.45 6.66 4.21
N THR A 81 -13.64 5.67 4.61
CA THR A 81 -14.15 4.42 5.21
C THR A 81 -14.85 4.71 6.53
N LYS A 82 -14.31 5.62 7.34
CA LYS A 82 -14.94 6.04 8.59
C LYS A 82 -16.28 6.75 8.32
N GLU A 83 -16.29 7.72 7.41
CA GLU A 83 -17.49 8.46 7.03
C GLU A 83 -18.60 7.53 6.51
N LEU A 84 -18.25 6.55 5.66
CA LEU A 84 -19.18 5.54 5.19
C LEU A 84 -19.79 4.72 6.34
N HIS A 85 -18.97 4.28 7.30
CA HIS A 85 -19.47 3.53 8.45
C HIS A 85 -20.40 4.38 9.33
N ASP A 86 -20.07 5.66 9.54
CA ASP A 86 -20.89 6.57 10.32
C ASP A 86 -22.27 6.78 9.63
N HIS A 87 -22.30 6.96 8.30
CA HIS A 87 -23.55 7.04 7.53
C HIS A 87 -24.35 5.75 7.53
N LEU A 88 -23.70 4.58 7.43
CA LEU A 88 -24.40 3.30 7.46
C LEU A 88 -25.04 3.02 8.82
N ALA A 89 -24.39 3.43 9.91
CA ALA A 89 -24.95 3.33 11.24
C ALA A 89 -26.20 4.20 11.39
N GLU A 90 -26.12 5.47 10.99
CA GLU A 90 -27.26 6.39 11.01
C GLU A 90 -28.41 5.89 10.11
N LEU A 91 -28.09 5.41 8.91
CA LEU A 91 -29.08 4.84 7.99
C LEU A 91 -29.79 3.63 8.61
N TYR A 92 -29.06 2.76 9.29
CA TYR A 92 -29.63 1.60 9.98
C TYR A 92 -30.59 2.03 11.10
N ASP A 93 -30.20 3.00 11.92
CA ASP A 93 -31.02 3.50 13.02
C ASP A 93 -32.32 4.13 12.49
N LEU A 94 -32.21 5.00 11.46
CA LEU A 94 -33.37 5.61 10.81
C LEU A 94 -34.28 4.57 10.16
N TYR A 95 -33.71 3.58 9.47
CA TYR A 95 -34.49 2.48 8.88
C TYR A 95 -35.22 1.67 9.94
N SER A 96 -34.54 1.36 11.05
CA SER A 96 -35.11 0.62 12.18
C SER A 96 -36.29 1.37 12.80
N GLU A 97 -36.16 2.67 13.03
CA GLU A 97 -37.25 3.51 13.54
C GLU A 97 -38.41 3.60 12.55
N ALA A 98 -38.13 3.88 11.28
CA ALA A 98 -39.17 3.92 10.24
C ALA A 98 -39.93 2.58 10.16
N ARG A 99 -39.21 1.45 10.19
CA ARG A 99 -39.80 0.11 10.21
C ARG A 99 -40.69 -0.10 11.43
N LYS A 100 -40.27 0.33 12.62
CA LYS A 100 -41.11 0.23 13.84
C LYS A 100 -42.41 1.01 13.69
N GLN A 101 -42.34 2.25 13.19
CA GLN A 101 -43.52 3.10 13.01
C GLN A 101 -44.52 2.48 12.02
N VAL A 102 -44.04 1.96 10.88
CA VAL A 102 -44.89 1.25 9.92
C VAL A 102 -45.61 0.06 10.57
N LYS A 103 -44.91 -0.72 11.40
CA LYS A 103 -45.51 -1.87 12.09
C LYS A 103 -46.54 -1.49 13.16
N ILE A 104 -46.45 -0.30 13.72
CA ILE A 104 -47.40 0.22 14.72
C ILE A 104 -48.66 0.74 14.04
N GLU A 105 -48.50 1.52 12.97
CA GLU A 105 -49.61 2.26 12.35
C GLU A 105 -50.41 1.43 11.35
N LEU A 106 -49.75 0.53 10.61
CA LEU A 106 -50.34 -0.15 9.47
C LEU A 106 -50.54 -1.66 9.70
N PRO A 107 -51.61 -2.25 9.13
CA PRO A 107 -51.86 -3.69 9.24
C PRO A 107 -50.81 -4.50 8.46
N GLN A 108 -50.55 -5.72 8.92
CA GLN A 108 -49.45 -6.58 8.45
C GLN A 108 -49.50 -6.87 6.94
N GLU A 109 -50.68 -6.90 6.31
CA GLU A 109 -50.77 -7.15 4.86
C GLU A 109 -50.07 -6.07 4.02
N THR A 110 -49.99 -4.84 4.54
CA THR A 110 -49.40 -3.68 3.84
C THR A 110 -47.90 -3.57 4.00
N TRP A 111 -47.29 -4.29 4.95
CA TRP A 111 -45.86 -4.16 5.28
C TRP A 111 -44.92 -4.50 4.10
N ARG A 112 -45.35 -5.38 3.20
CA ARG A 112 -44.58 -5.73 1.99
C ARG A 112 -44.33 -4.52 1.08
N GLU A 113 -45.22 -3.54 1.06
CA GLU A 113 -45.06 -2.30 0.28
C GLU A 113 -43.85 -1.48 0.76
N PHE A 114 -43.46 -1.64 2.03
CA PHE A 114 -42.31 -1.00 2.64
C PHE A 114 -41.05 -1.89 2.63
N GLY A 115 -41.07 -3.00 1.89
CA GLY A 115 -39.98 -3.98 1.87
C GLY A 115 -39.80 -4.75 3.17
N ILE A 116 -40.78 -4.70 4.08
CA ILE A 116 -40.75 -5.44 5.34
C ILE A 116 -41.30 -6.85 5.07
N VAL A 117 -40.40 -7.83 5.04
CA VAL A 117 -40.77 -9.25 4.95
C VAL A 117 -40.66 -9.85 6.35
N ASP A 118 -41.80 -10.24 6.92
CA ASP A 118 -41.81 -10.96 8.19
C ASP A 118 -41.40 -12.41 7.94
N GLN A 119 -40.18 -12.78 8.35
CA GLN A 119 -39.78 -14.18 8.38
C GLN A 119 -40.44 -14.80 9.62
N ARG A 120 -41.50 -15.58 9.36
CA ARG A 120 -42.16 -16.43 10.37
C ARG A 120 -41.19 -17.41 11.01
#